data_AF-A0AAV4IZ25-F1
#
_entry.id   AF-A0AAV4IZ25-F1
#
_cell.length_a   1.000
_cell.length_b   1.000
_cell.length_c   1.000
_cell.angle_alpha   90.00
_cell.angle_beta   90.00
_cell.angle_gamma   90.00
#
_symmetry.space_group_name_H-M   'P 1'
#
loop_
_entity.id
_entity.type
_entity.pdbx_description
1 polymer ?
#
loop_
_entity_poly.entity_id
_entity_poly.type
_entity_poly.pdbx_seq_one_letter_code
_entity_poly.pdbx_strand_id
1 'polypeptide(L)'
;MEAQIPDWAAKASWMLHFTLFSWALTSGFITVQTFTYSQLVFFMVGAWFLVDKASVDAALLFFCTILITILNDIIVLSIYTPRGYRAIEDGKKQDICVNIYNR
;
A
#
# COMPACT_ATOMS: atom_id res chain seq x y z
N MET A 1 29.48 5.69 -15.21
CA MET A 1 28.19 6.42 -15.34
C MET A 1 27.55 6.36 -13.97
N GLU A 2 27.71 7.40 -13.17
CA GLU A 2 27.03 7.47 -11.87
C GLU A 2 25.54 7.67 -12.17
N ALA A 3 24.73 6.64 -11.91
CA ALA A 3 23.30 6.72 -12.08
C ALA A 3 22.75 7.67 -11.01
N GLN A 4 22.68 8.95 -11.35
CA GLN A 4 22.14 9.98 -10.47
C GLN A 4 20.63 9.72 -10.33
N ILE A 5 20.22 9.21 -9.17
CA ILE A 5 18.83 8.90 -8.90
C ILE A 5 18.04 10.21 -8.96
N PRO A 6 16.96 10.28 -9.76
CA PRO A 6 16.17 11.50 -9.87
C PRO A 6 15.60 11.89 -8.51
N ASP A 7 15.85 13.13 -8.11
CA ASP A 7 15.47 13.66 -6.79
C ASP A 7 13.95 13.73 -6.57
N TRP A 8 13.17 13.67 -7.66
CA TRP A 8 11.71 13.59 -7.64
C TRP A 8 11.20 12.17 -7.35
N ALA A 9 11.97 11.12 -7.67
CA ALA A 9 11.53 9.73 -7.55
C ALA A 9 11.29 9.35 -6.09
N ALA A 10 12.22 9.71 -5.20
CA ALA A 10 12.06 9.45 -3.76
C ALA A 10 10.82 10.15 -3.19
N LYS A 11 10.56 11.40 -3.60
CA LYS A 11 9.38 12.16 -3.19
C LYS A 11 8.09 11.54 -3.70
N ALA A 12 8.08 11.09 -4.96
CA ALA A 12 6.93 10.42 -5.56
C ALA A 12 6.61 9.10 -4.85
N SER A 13 7.63 8.29 -4.56
CA SER A 13 7.48 7.06 -3.77
C SER A 13 6.92 7.35 -2.39
N TRP A 14 7.37 8.43 -1.73
CA TRP A 14 6.87 8.84 -0.43
C TRP A 14 5.38 9.22 -0.45
N MET A 15 4.95 9.97 -1.46
CA MET A 15 3.54 10.34 -1.66
C MET A 15 2.65 9.13 -2.00
N LEU A 16 3.16 8.19 -2.78
CA LEU A 16 2.44 6.95 -3.11
C LEU A 16 2.20 6.10 -1.85
N HIS A 17 3.24 5.89 -1.05
CA HIS A 17 3.12 5.15 0.21
C HIS A 17 2.20 5.87 1.20
N PHE A 18 2.22 7.21 1.23
CA PHE A 18 1.27 8.01 2.02
C PHE A 18 -0.18 7.74 1.63
N THR A 19 -0.45 7.67 0.32
CA THR A 19 -1.79 7.36 -0.18
C THR A 19 -2.20 5.94 0.20
N LEU A 20 -1.33 4.95 0.01
CA LEU A 20 -1.59 3.55 0.39
C LEU A 20 -1.81 3.39 1.89
N PHE A 21 -1.04 4.10 2.71
CA PHE A 21 -1.20 4.14 4.16
C PHE A 21 -2.54 4.75 4.59
N SER A 22 -2.94 5.86 3.98
CA SER A 22 -4.24 6.48 4.26
C SER A 22 -5.43 5.58 3.91
N TRP A 23 -5.32 4.86 2.78
CA TRP A 23 -6.30 3.84 2.40
C TRP A 23 -6.29 2.67 3.38
N ALA A 24 -5.11 2.24 3.82
CA ALA A 24 -4.98 1.13 4.76
C ALA A 24 -5.69 1.40 6.09
N LEU A 25 -5.49 2.61 6.64
CA LEU A 25 -6.13 3.05 7.88
C LEU A 25 -7.66 3.11 7.79
N THR A 26 -8.22 3.36 6.61
CA THR A 26 -9.68 3.44 6.42
C THR A 26 -10.35 2.09 6.14
N SER A 27 -9.58 1.05 5.81
CA SER A 27 -10.11 -0.25 5.37
C SER A 27 -10.63 -1.19 6.47
N GLY A 28 -10.28 -0.94 7.74
CA GLY A 28 -10.73 -1.73 8.91
C GLY A 28 -10.27 -3.21 8.96
N PHE A 29 -9.40 -3.66 8.05
CA PHE A 29 -9.10 -5.09 7.84
C PHE A 29 -7.81 -5.55 8.54
N ILE A 30 -7.81 -6.73 9.17
CA ILE A 30 -6.64 -7.27 9.93
C ILE A 30 -5.39 -7.41 9.05
N THR A 31 -5.51 -7.92 7.83
CA THR A 31 -4.36 -8.07 6.91
C THR A 31 -3.83 -6.70 6.43
N VAL A 32 -4.66 -5.66 6.55
CA VAL A 32 -4.28 -4.29 6.27
C VAL A 32 -3.65 -3.62 7.50
N GLN A 33 -3.89 -4.12 8.72
CA GLN A 33 -3.16 -3.67 9.92
C GLN A 33 -1.67 -4.02 9.83
N THR A 34 -1.33 -5.25 9.41
CA THR A 34 0.07 -5.64 9.15
C THR A 34 0.72 -4.81 8.04
N PHE A 35 -0.07 -4.40 7.05
CA PHE A 35 0.36 -3.50 5.99
C PHE A 35 0.70 -2.10 6.53
N THR A 36 -0.13 -1.55 7.43
CA THR A 36 0.09 -0.24 8.09
C THR A 36 1.47 -0.16 8.75
N TYR A 37 1.92 -1.21 9.45
CA TYR A 37 3.26 -1.23 10.06
C TYR A 37 4.39 -1.19 9.03
N SER A 38 4.27 -1.94 7.93
CA SER A 38 5.27 -1.92 6.86
C SER A 38 5.40 -0.55 6.19
N GLN A 39 4.27 0.15 6.04
CA GLN A 39 4.21 1.51 5.50
C GLN A 39 4.82 2.53 6.48
N LEU A 40 4.63 2.37 7.79
CA LEU A 40 5.30 3.20 8.82
C LEU A 40 6.82 3.07 8.80
N VAL A 41 7.33 1.86 8.68
CA VAL A 41 8.78 1.61 8.54
C VAL A 41 9.31 2.30 7.28
N PHE A 42 8.57 2.22 6.16
CA PHE A 42 8.93 2.95 4.95
C PHE A 42 8.96 4.47 5.16
N PHE A 43 8.00 5.08 5.89
CA PHE A 43 8.07 6.51 6.18
C PHE A 43 9.29 6.88 7.02
N MET A 44 9.66 6.07 8.02
CA MET A 44 10.82 6.33 8.87
C MET A 44 12.13 6.28 8.06
N VAL A 45 12.31 5.23 7.26
CA VAL A 45 13.50 5.06 6.41
C VAL A 45 13.53 6.10 5.29
N GLY A 46 12.37 6.39 4.68
CA GLY A 46 12.23 7.43 3.67
C GLY A 46 12.51 8.84 4.21
N ALA A 47 12.05 9.16 5.43
CA ALA A 47 12.39 10.42 6.08
C ALA A 47 13.89 10.54 6.34
N TRP A 48 14.52 9.46 6.82
CA TRP A 48 15.96 9.42 7.02
C TRP A 48 16.72 9.65 5.70
N PHE A 49 16.35 8.95 4.63
CA PHE A 49 16.97 9.14 3.31
C PHE A 49 16.79 10.55 2.74
N LEU A 50 15.63 11.19 2.99
CA LEU A 50 15.37 12.55 2.52
C LEU A 50 16.16 13.63 3.28
N VAL A 51 16.43 13.39 4.57
CA VAL A 51 17.24 14.29 5.42
C VAL A 51 18.72 14.12 5.10
N ASP A 52 19.19 12.88 4.95
CA ASP A 52 20.58 12.55 4.67
C ASP A 52 20.72 11.75 3.37
N LYS A 53 20.77 12.48 2.25
CA LYS A 53 20.91 11.91 0.90
C LYS A 53 22.32 11.40 0.58
N ALA A 54 23.32 11.78 1.37
CA ALA A 54 24.71 11.39 1.16
C ALA A 54 25.03 10.03 1.81
N SER A 55 24.19 9.59 2.76
CA SER A 55 24.33 8.30 3.40
C SER A 55 23.96 7.15 2.47
N VAL A 56 24.96 6.31 2.15
CA VAL A 56 24.81 5.09 1.36
C VAL A 56 23.92 4.07 2.07
N ASP A 57 24.00 4.00 3.40
CA ASP A 57 23.20 3.06 4.20
C ASP A 57 21.70 3.41 4.15
N ALA A 58 21.37 4.70 4.27
CA ALA A 58 19.99 5.19 4.14
C ALA A 58 19.44 4.90 2.73
N ALA A 59 20.26 5.07 1.69
CA ALA A 59 19.87 4.77 0.31
C ALA A 59 19.58 3.27 0.11
N LEU A 60 20.47 2.39 0.59
CA LEU A 60 20.29 0.94 0.46
C LEU A 60 19.06 0.45 1.23
N LEU A 61 18.86 0.93 2.47
CA LEU A 61 17.67 0.60 3.26
C LEU A 61 16.39 1.11 2.60
N PHE A 62 16.42 2.29 1.97
CA PHE A 62 15.29 2.82 1.22
C PHE A 62 14.95 1.93 0.02
N PHE A 63 15.94 1.50 -0.77
CA PHE A 63 15.69 0.58 -1.89
C PHE A 63 15.17 -0.79 -1.42
N CYS A 64 15.73 -1.35 -0.36
CA CYS A 64 15.25 -2.61 0.22
C CYS A 64 13.81 -2.49 0.71
N THR A 65 13.47 -1.40 1.40
CA THR A 65 12.10 -1.16 1.88
C THR A 65 11.12 -0.94 0.73
N ILE A 66 11.51 -0.30 -0.37
CA ILE A 66 10.69 -0.22 -1.61
C ILE A 66 10.40 -1.63 -2.15
N LEU A 67 11.39 -2.51 -2.23
CA LEU A 67 11.18 -3.86 -2.76
C LEU A 67 10.23 -4.67 -1.88
N ILE A 68 10.41 -4.60 -0.56
CA ILE A 68 9.57 -5.32 0.40
C ILE A 68 8.13 -4.80 0.35
N THR A 69 7.94 -3.47 0.27
CA THR A 69 6.61 -2.86 0.19
C THR A 69 5.90 -3.20 -1.11
N ILE A 70 6.59 -3.19 -2.26
CA ILE A 70 6.00 -3.63 -3.54
C ILE A 70 5.50 -5.08 -3.45
N LEU A 71 6.30 -5.98 -2.88
CA LEU A 71 5.87 -7.39 -2.69
C LEU A 71 4.65 -7.48 -1.77
N ASN A 72 4.63 -6.69 -0.70
CA ASN A 72 3.50 -6.64 0.23
C ASN A 72 2.24 -6.07 -0.45
N ASP A 73 2.37 -5.00 -1.25
CA ASP A 73 1.29 -4.39 -2.02
C ASP A 73 0.67 -5.43 -2.98
N ILE A 74 1.49 -6.20 -3.70
CA ILE A 74 1.01 -7.26 -4.62
C ILE A 74 0.20 -8.30 -3.85
N ILE A 75 0.69 -8.79 -2.71
CA ILE A 75 -0.02 -9.79 -1.89
C ILE A 75 -1.35 -9.24 -1.37
N VAL A 76 -1.34 -8.01 -0.84
CA VAL A 76 -2.53 -7.37 -0.27
C VAL A 76 -3.57 -7.11 -1.36
N LEU A 77 -3.18 -6.56 -2.51
CA LEU A 77 -4.08 -6.32 -3.64
C LEU A 77 -4.64 -7.63 -4.22
N SER A 78 -3.83 -8.69 -4.27
CA SER A 78 -4.24 -10.02 -4.75
C SER A 78 -5.29 -10.65 -3.84
N ILE A 79 -5.22 -10.40 -2.53
CA ILE A 79 -6.23 -10.87 -1.57
C ILE A 79 -7.47 -9.96 -1.59
N TYR A 80 -7.29 -8.65 -1.74
CA TYR A 80 -8.37 -7.67 -1.65
C TYR A 80 -9.28 -7.67 -2.88
N THR A 81 -8.70 -7.67 -4.09
CA THR A 81 -9.43 -7.60 -5.37
C THR A 81 -10.53 -8.66 -5.51
N PRO A 82 -10.27 -9.97 -5.33
CA PRO A 82 -11.31 -10.99 -5.45
C PRO A 82 -12.36 -10.89 -4.34
N ARG A 83 -11.99 -10.43 -3.14
CA ARG A 83 -12.94 -10.29 -2.02
C ARG A 83 -13.86 -9.09 -2.18
N GLY A 84 -13.35 -7.97 -2.70
CA GLY A 84 -14.17 -6.81 -3.06
C GLY A 84 -15.21 -7.17 -4.12
N TYR A 85 -14.80 -7.91 -5.15
CA TYR A 85 -15.74 -8.36 -6.19
C TYR A 85 -16.83 -9.30 -5.62
N ARG A 86 -16.46 -10.23 -4.74
CA ARG A 86 -17.41 -11.13 -4.09
C ARG A 86 -18.39 -10.39 -3.18
N ALA A 87 -17.94 -9.40 -2.41
CA ALA A 87 -18.83 -8.60 -1.55
C ALA A 87 -19.88 -7.83 -2.36
N ILE A 88 -19.50 -7.30 -3.53
CA ILE A 88 -20.43 -6.61 -4.45
C ILE A 88 -21.42 -7.62 -5.07
N GLU A 89 -20.94 -8.81 -5.45
CA GLU A 89 -21.79 -9.86 -6.03
C GLU A 89 -22.82 -10.38 -5.00
N ASP A 90 -22.39 -10.62 -3.76
CA ASP A 90 -23.28 -11.09 -2.69
C ASP A 90 -24.31 -10.02 -2.31
N GLY A 91 -23.92 -8.74 -2.26
CA GLY A 91 -24.85 -7.63 -2.07
C GLY A 91 -25.92 -7.56 -3.17
N LYS A 92 -25.50 -7.69 -4.44
CA LYS A 92 -26.43 -7.75 -5.58
C LYS A 92 -27.38 -8.95 -5.52
N LYS A 93 -26.89 -10.12 -5.12
CA LYS A 93 -27.74 -11.31 -4.92
C LYS A 93 -28.75 -11.08 -3.82
N GLN A 94 -28.35 -10.45 -2.72
CA GLN A 94 -29.24 -10.15 -1.61
C GLN A 94 -30.37 -9.18 -2.03
N ASP A 95 -30.04 -8.12 -2.76
CA ASP A 95 -31.05 -7.18 -3.29
C ASP A 95 -32.05 -7.85 -4.23
N ILE A 96 -31.58 -8.75 -5.11
CA ILE A 96 -32.44 -9.51 -6.03
C ILE A 96 -33.37 -10.44 -5.23
N CYS A 97 -32.85 -11.17 -4.25
CA CYS A 97 -33.66 -12.09 -3.44
C CYS A 97 -34.75 -11.36 -2.64
N VAL A 98 -34.42 -10.20 -2.05
CA VAL A 98 -35.41 -9.36 -1.33
C VAL A 98 -36.52 -8.88 -2.27
N ASN A 99 -36.17 -8.52 -3.51
CA ASN A 99 -37.14 -8.04 -4.49
C ASN A 99 -38.07 -9.15 -5.03
N ILE A 100 -37.58 -10.39 -5.12
CA ILE A 100 -38.41 -11.56 -5.48
C ILE A 100 -39.37 -11.93 -4.35
N TYR A 101 -38.93 -11.84 -3.10
CA TYR A 101 -39.76 -12.21 -1.94
C TYR A 101 -40.91 -11.22 -1.68
N ASN A 102 -40.76 -9.96 -2.11
CA ASN A 102 -41.73 -8.89 -1.88
C ASN A 102 -42.75 -8.70 -3.04
N ARG A 103 -42.86 -9.69 -3.94
CA ARG A 103 -43.80 -9.70 -5.07
C ARG A 103 -44.77 -10.88 -4.95
#